data_AF-A0A2J8NRQ2-F1
#
_entry.id   AF-A0A2J8NRQ2-F1
#
_cell.length_a   1.000
_cell.length_b   1.000
_cell.length_c   1.000
_cell.angle_alpha   90.00
_cell.angle_beta   90.00
_cell.angle_gamma   90.00
#
_symmetry.space_group_name_H-M   'P 1'
#
loop_
_entity.id
_entity.type
_entity.pdbx_description
1 polymer ?
#
loop_
_entity_poly.entity_id
_entity_poly.type
_entity_poly.pdbx_seq_one_letter_code
_entity_poly.pdbx_strand_id
1 'polypeptide(L)'
;MATMIPPVKLKWLEHLNSSWITEDSESIATREGVAVLYSKLVSNKEVVPLPQQVLCLKGPQLPDFERESLSSDEQDHYLDALLSSQLALAKMVCSDSPFAGALRKRLLVLQRVFYALSNKYHDKGKVKQQQHSPESSSGSADVHSVSERPRSSTDALIEMGVRTGLSLLFALLRQSWMMPVSGPGLSLCNDVIHTAIEVVSSLPPLSLANESKIPPMGLDCLSQVTTFLKGVTIPNSGADTLGRRLASELLLGLAAQRGSLRYLLEWIEMALGASAVVHTMEKSKLLSSQEGMISFDCFMTILMQMRRSLGSSADRSQWREPTRTSDGLCSLYEAALCLFEEVCRMASDYSRTCASPDSIQTGDAPIVSETCEVYVWGSNSSHQLVEGTQEKILQPKLAPSFSDAQTIEAGQYCTFVISTDGSVRACGKGSYGRLGLGDSNNQSTLKKLTFEPHRSIKKVSSSKGSDGHTLAFTTEGEVFSWGDGDYGKLGHGNSSTQKYPKLIQGPLQGK
;
A
#
# COMPACT_ATOMS: atom_id res chain seq x y z
N MET A 1 -25.11 8.90 -17.73
CA MET A 1 -24.36 10.02 -17.13
C MET A 1 -24.33 9.81 -15.62
N ALA A 2 -23.35 9.04 -15.13
CA ALA A 2 -23.22 8.73 -13.71
C ALA A 2 -22.97 10.02 -12.90
N THR A 3 -23.70 10.15 -11.82
CA THR A 3 -23.82 11.26 -10.88
C THR A 3 -22.46 11.72 -10.36
N MET A 4 -21.88 12.77 -10.97
CA MET A 4 -20.77 13.53 -10.39
C MET A 4 -21.32 14.47 -9.31
N ILE A 5 -21.63 13.91 -8.16
CA ILE A 5 -22.00 14.67 -6.96
C ILE A 5 -20.72 15.37 -6.46
N PRO A 6 -20.74 16.69 -6.24
CA PRO A 6 -19.56 17.42 -5.78
C PRO A 6 -19.13 16.96 -4.38
N PRO A 7 -17.85 17.13 -4.00
CA PRO A 7 -17.33 16.74 -2.67
C PRO A 7 -17.74 17.79 -1.63
N VAL A 8 -19.02 18.14 -1.59
CA VAL A 8 -19.58 19.10 -0.65
C VAL A 8 -20.92 18.58 -0.15
N LYS A 9 -21.17 18.72 1.15
CA LYS A 9 -22.48 18.46 1.74
C LYS A 9 -23.31 19.74 1.70
N LEU A 10 -24.43 19.70 1.00
CA LEU A 10 -25.38 20.81 0.92
C LEU A 10 -26.22 20.85 2.20
N LYS A 11 -26.28 22.01 2.84
CA LYS A 11 -27.09 22.25 4.04
C LYS A 11 -28.06 23.43 3.87
N TRP A 12 -28.10 24.07 2.71
CA TRP A 12 -28.91 25.27 2.48
C TRP A 12 -30.43 25.11 2.70
N LEU A 13 -30.96 23.88 2.82
CA LEU A 13 -32.36 23.62 3.18
C LEU A 13 -32.65 24.07 4.62
N GLU A 14 -31.63 24.08 5.48
CA GLU A 14 -31.69 24.54 6.86
C GLU A 14 -31.53 26.08 6.97
N HIS A 15 -31.22 26.76 5.85
CA HIS A 15 -30.88 28.18 5.81
C HIS A 15 -31.86 28.99 4.95
N LEU A 16 -32.75 29.75 5.60
CA LEU A 16 -33.75 30.62 4.96
C LEU A 16 -33.20 31.96 4.46
N ASN A 17 -31.90 32.06 4.16
CA ASN A 17 -31.28 33.32 3.80
C ASN A 17 -31.85 33.86 2.47
N SER A 18 -32.64 34.93 2.57
CA SER A 18 -33.30 35.58 1.45
C SER A 18 -32.37 36.50 0.65
N SER A 19 -31.15 36.78 1.15
CA SER A 19 -30.16 37.61 0.44
C SER A 19 -29.73 37.00 -0.89
N TRP A 20 -29.86 35.68 -1.06
CA TRP A 20 -29.52 35.00 -2.31
C TRP A 20 -30.44 35.35 -3.48
N ILE A 21 -31.61 35.95 -3.21
CA ILE A 21 -32.55 36.40 -4.24
C ILE A 21 -32.06 37.70 -4.92
N THR A 22 -31.23 38.48 -4.24
CA THR A 22 -30.72 39.77 -4.72
C THR A 22 -29.31 39.68 -5.31
N GLU A 23 -28.75 38.48 -5.44
CA GLU A 23 -27.41 38.30 -6.02
C GLU A 23 -27.44 38.58 -7.52
N ASP A 24 -26.49 39.39 -7.97
CA ASP A 24 -26.42 39.85 -9.35
C ASP A 24 -25.85 38.78 -10.29
N SER A 25 -26.46 38.67 -11.46
CA SER A 25 -26.04 37.81 -12.57
C SER A 25 -24.61 38.10 -13.06
N GLU A 26 -24.14 39.35 -12.97
CA GLU A 26 -22.77 39.73 -13.39
C GLU A 26 -21.70 39.09 -12.50
N SER A 27 -21.95 39.01 -11.19
CA SER A 27 -21.03 38.37 -10.23
C SER A 27 -20.91 36.86 -10.45
N ILE A 28 -21.97 36.23 -10.97
CA ILE A 28 -21.95 34.81 -11.34
C ILE A 28 -21.21 34.59 -12.66
N ALA A 29 -21.15 35.58 -13.56
CA ALA A 29 -20.52 35.49 -14.87
C ALA A 29 -18.98 35.59 -14.86
N THR A 30 -18.37 36.12 -13.79
CA THR A 30 -16.91 36.20 -13.63
C THR A 30 -16.35 35.06 -12.76
N ARG A 31 -15.04 34.81 -12.84
CA ARG A 31 -14.37 33.77 -12.03
C ARG A 31 -14.20 34.24 -10.59
N GLU A 32 -13.87 35.51 -10.43
CA GLU A 32 -13.63 36.20 -9.17
C GLU A 32 -14.94 36.33 -8.38
N GLY A 33 -16.03 36.75 -9.03
CA GLY A 33 -17.33 36.87 -8.39
C GLY A 33 -17.88 35.52 -7.91
N VAL A 34 -17.75 34.45 -8.71
CA VAL A 34 -18.12 33.08 -8.29
C VAL A 34 -17.28 32.62 -7.10
N ALA A 35 -16.00 32.97 -7.04
CA ALA A 35 -15.15 32.61 -5.89
C ALA A 35 -15.62 33.29 -4.60
N VAL A 36 -16.01 34.56 -4.66
CA VAL A 36 -16.56 35.31 -3.52
C VAL A 36 -17.90 34.71 -3.06
N LEU A 37 -18.82 34.46 -4.00
CA LEU A 37 -20.12 33.86 -3.71
C LEU A 37 -19.99 32.44 -3.16
N TYR A 38 -19.07 31.65 -3.69
CA TYR A 38 -18.79 30.32 -3.16
C TYR A 38 -18.20 30.39 -1.73
N SER A 39 -17.28 31.31 -1.47
CA SER A 39 -16.77 31.54 -0.11
C SER A 39 -17.88 31.95 0.85
N LYS A 40 -18.89 32.73 0.40
CA LYS A 40 -20.08 33.07 1.16
C LYS A 40 -20.94 31.83 1.50
N LEU A 41 -21.11 30.90 0.56
CA LEU A 41 -21.80 29.61 0.83
C LEU A 41 -21.07 28.80 1.91
N VAL A 42 -19.73 28.77 1.86
CA VAL A 42 -18.91 28.04 2.83
C VAL A 42 -18.93 28.73 4.20
N SER A 43 -18.78 30.05 4.26
CA SER A 43 -18.81 30.82 5.52
C SER A 43 -20.17 30.69 6.22
N ASN A 44 -21.26 30.67 5.45
CA ASN A 44 -22.60 30.51 5.99
C ASN A 44 -22.93 29.06 6.38
N LYS A 45 -22.01 28.11 6.16
CA LYS A 45 -22.20 26.66 6.36
C LYS A 45 -23.32 26.06 5.50
N GLU A 46 -23.76 26.77 4.47
CA GLU A 46 -24.74 26.32 3.48
C GLU A 46 -24.15 25.24 2.56
N VAL A 47 -22.83 25.26 2.38
CA VAL A 47 -22.03 24.25 1.69
C VAL A 47 -20.85 23.85 2.57
N VAL A 48 -20.74 22.58 2.92
CA VAL A 48 -19.63 22.06 3.74
C VAL A 48 -18.68 21.26 2.85
N PRO A 49 -17.43 21.71 2.64
CA PRO A 49 -16.43 20.93 1.92
C PRO A 49 -16.16 19.60 2.62
N LEU A 50 -16.19 18.50 1.85
CA LEU A 50 -15.78 17.18 2.33
C LEU A 50 -14.27 16.99 2.08
N PRO A 51 -13.55 16.27 2.95
CA PRO A 51 -12.14 15.97 2.72
C PRO A 51 -11.97 15.24 1.39
N GLN A 52 -10.96 15.68 0.62
CA GLN A 52 -10.64 15.11 -0.69
C GLN A 52 -10.20 13.66 -0.48
N GLN A 53 -10.94 12.69 -1.02
CA GLN A 53 -10.56 11.28 -0.96
C GLN A 53 -9.23 11.12 -1.72
N VAL A 54 -8.23 10.52 -1.06
CA VAL A 54 -6.96 10.17 -1.69
C VAL A 54 -7.24 9.22 -2.85
N LEU A 55 -6.76 9.56 -4.05
CA LEU A 55 -6.91 8.74 -5.25
C LEU A 55 -6.26 7.36 -5.03
N CYS A 56 -7.09 6.34 -4.82
CA CYS A 56 -6.66 4.95 -4.86
C CYS A 56 -6.89 4.42 -6.28
N LEU A 57 -5.89 4.61 -7.14
CA LEU A 57 -5.91 4.10 -8.51
C LEU A 57 -5.65 2.59 -8.49
N LYS A 58 -6.72 1.79 -8.34
CA LYS A 58 -6.66 0.34 -8.61
C LYS A 58 -6.86 0.14 -10.11
N GLY A 59 -5.79 -0.25 -10.80
CA GLY A 59 -5.88 -0.73 -12.19
C GLY A 59 -6.70 -2.02 -12.28
N PRO A 60 -7.10 -2.43 -13.49
CA PRO A 60 -7.67 -3.76 -13.68
C PRO A 60 -6.65 -4.81 -13.18
N GLN A 61 -7.14 -5.88 -12.55
CA GLN A 61 -6.27 -7.01 -12.25
C GLN A 61 -5.98 -7.71 -13.57
N LEU A 62 -4.81 -7.44 -14.13
CA LEU A 62 -4.29 -8.20 -15.26
C LEU A 62 -3.88 -9.59 -14.76
N PRO A 63 -3.98 -10.61 -15.62
CA PRO A 63 -3.51 -11.94 -15.26
C PRO A 63 -2.01 -11.87 -14.96
N ASP A 64 -1.57 -12.65 -13.98
CA ASP A 64 -0.15 -12.90 -13.79
C ASP A 64 0.40 -13.62 -15.04
N PHE A 65 1.72 -13.60 -15.23
CA PHE A 65 2.36 -14.22 -16.39
C PHE A 65 2.10 -15.74 -16.41
N GLU A 66 1.06 -16.18 -17.12
CA GLU A 66 0.75 -17.58 -17.34
C GLU A 66 1.51 -18.13 -18.56
N ARG A 67 1.96 -19.39 -18.48
CA ARG A 67 2.67 -20.08 -19.58
C ARG A 67 1.74 -20.46 -20.74
N GLU A 68 0.43 -20.47 -20.51
CA GLU A 68 -0.57 -20.87 -21.50
C GLU A 68 -1.20 -19.64 -22.16
N SER A 69 -1.53 -19.75 -23.44
CA SER A 69 -2.17 -18.67 -24.18
C SER A 69 -3.63 -18.50 -23.72
N LEU A 70 -3.96 -17.32 -23.19
CA LEU A 70 -5.31 -16.91 -22.82
C LEU A 70 -6.30 -17.15 -23.97
N SER A 71 -7.50 -17.61 -23.65
CA SER A 71 -8.60 -17.73 -24.62
C SER A 71 -9.03 -16.35 -25.16
N SER A 72 -9.70 -16.33 -26.32
CA SER A 72 -10.21 -15.08 -26.92
C SER A 72 -11.15 -14.33 -25.96
N ASP A 73 -12.00 -15.06 -25.23
CA ASP A 73 -12.98 -14.49 -24.31
C ASP A 73 -12.30 -13.82 -23.10
N GLU A 74 -11.20 -14.38 -22.60
CA GLU A 74 -10.41 -13.79 -21.51
C GLU A 74 -9.67 -12.53 -21.98
N GLN A 75 -9.13 -12.54 -23.19
CA GLN A 75 -8.47 -11.36 -23.77
C GLN A 75 -9.45 -10.19 -23.92
N ASP A 76 -10.66 -10.45 -24.43
CA ASP A 76 -11.71 -9.44 -24.55
C ASP A 76 -12.14 -8.91 -23.17
N HIS A 77 -12.26 -9.79 -22.16
CA HIS A 77 -12.57 -9.39 -20.79
C HIS A 77 -11.52 -8.44 -20.19
N TYR A 78 -10.24 -8.74 -20.37
CA TYR A 78 -9.16 -7.88 -19.87
C TYR A 78 -9.09 -6.55 -20.61
N LEU A 79 -9.34 -6.55 -21.93
CA LEU A 79 -9.40 -5.34 -22.74
C LEU A 79 -10.52 -4.42 -22.25
N ASP A 80 -11.72 -4.96 -22.02
CA ASP A 80 -12.86 -4.20 -21.50
C ASP A 80 -12.62 -3.67 -20.09
N ALA A 81 -11.99 -4.45 -19.21
CA ALA A 81 -11.61 -4.02 -17.87
C ALA A 81 -10.58 -2.87 -17.91
N LEU A 82 -9.61 -2.93 -18.81
CA LEU A 82 -8.61 -1.88 -19.01
C LEU A 82 -9.24 -0.61 -19.56
N LEU A 83 -10.05 -0.71 -20.61
CA LEU A 83 -10.77 0.44 -21.19
C LEU A 83 -11.69 1.10 -20.16
N SER A 84 -12.39 0.32 -19.35
CA SER A 84 -13.27 0.82 -18.28
C SER A 84 -12.47 1.56 -17.20
N SER A 85 -11.32 1.03 -16.80
CA SER A 85 -10.42 1.67 -15.81
C SER A 85 -9.83 2.97 -16.35
N GLN A 86 -9.36 2.98 -17.60
CA GLN A 86 -8.85 4.19 -18.26
C GLN A 86 -9.94 5.27 -18.41
N LEU A 87 -11.17 4.87 -18.76
CA LEU A 87 -12.30 5.79 -18.84
C LEU A 87 -12.67 6.36 -17.47
N ALA A 88 -12.61 5.56 -16.40
CA ALA A 88 -12.84 6.02 -15.03
C ALA A 88 -11.76 7.03 -14.58
N LEU A 89 -10.49 6.72 -14.88
CA LEU A 89 -9.37 7.63 -14.63
C LEU A 89 -9.53 8.95 -15.40
N ALA A 90 -9.83 8.89 -16.70
CA ALA A 90 -10.04 10.08 -17.52
C ALA A 90 -11.18 10.94 -16.94
N LYS A 91 -12.31 10.34 -16.56
CA LYS A 91 -13.42 11.05 -15.90
C LYS A 91 -12.99 11.73 -14.60
N MET A 92 -12.19 11.06 -13.77
CA MET A 92 -11.68 11.60 -12.50
C MET A 92 -10.69 12.76 -12.72
N VAL A 93 -9.73 12.61 -13.64
CA VAL A 93 -8.75 13.66 -13.97
C VAL A 93 -9.45 14.88 -14.57
N CYS A 94 -10.41 14.68 -15.49
CA CYS A 94 -11.23 15.78 -16.01
C CYS A 94 -12.03 16.46 -14.90
N SER A 95 -12.52 15.69 -13.94
CA SER A 95 -13.24 16.13 -12.74
C SER A 95 -12.40 17.05 -11.85
N ASP A 96 -11.10 16.78 -11.72
CA ASP A 96 -10.18 17.54 -10.85
C ASP A 96 -9.48 18.71 -11.56
N SER A 97 -9.80 18.93 -12.84
CA SER A 97 -9.26 20.06 -13.59
C SER A 97 -9.67 21.41 -12.96
N PRO A 98 -8.81 22.46 -13.04
CA PRO A 98 -9.15 23.79 -12.56
C PRO A 98 -10.45 24.36 -13.18
N PHE A 99 -10.71 24.01 -14.45
CA PHE A 99 -11.94 24.36 -15.15
C PHE A 99 -13.17 23.68 -14.53
N ALA A 100 -13.12 22.36 -14.32
CA ALA A 100 -14.21 21.62 -13.67
C ALA A 100 -14.45 22.12 -12.24
N GLY A 101 -13.39 22.41 -11.49
CA GLY A 101 -13.46 23.01 -10.16
C GLY A 101 -14.16 24.38 -10.17
N ALA A 102 -13.83 25.26 -11.12
CA ALA A 102 -14.48 26.55 -11.27
C ALA A 102 -15.96 26.43 -11.69
N LEU A 103 -16.26 25.55 -12.65
CA LEU A 103 -17.61 25.31 -13.13
C LEU A 103 -18.52 24.74 -12.03
N ARG A 104 -18.01 23.83 -11.20
CA ARG A 104 -18.74 23.28 -10.04
C ARG A 104 -19.12 24.36 -9.04
N LYS A 105 -18.19 25.26 -8.69
CA LYS A 105 -18.47 26.39 -7.79
C LYS A 105 -19.59 27.28 -8.37
N ARG A 106 -19.53 27.55 -9.67
CA ARG A 106 -20.57 28.33 -10.38
C ARG A 106 -21.93 27.64 -10.35
N LEU A 107 -21.99 26.33 -10.63
CA LEU A 107 -23.22 25.55 -10.58
C LEU A 107 -23.86 25.52 -9.18
N LEU A 108 -23.05 25.39 -8.13
CA LEU A 108 -23.54 25.41 -6.74
C LEU A 108 -24.14 26.77 -6.37
N VAL A 109 -23.49 27.86 -6.75
CA VAL A 109 -24.01 29.22 -6.55
C VAL A 109 -25.33 29.40 -7.31
N LEU A 110 -25.40 28.99 -8.57
CA LEU A 110 -26.63 29.05 -9.38
C LEU A 110 -27.76 28.20 -8.77
N GLN A 111 -27.45 26.99 -8.33
CA GLN A 111 -28.42 26.10 -7.70
C GLN A 111 -28.96 26.69 -6.39
N ARG A 112 -28.14 27.38 -5.60
CA ARG A 112 -28.60 28.09 -4.40
C ARG A 112 -29.53 29.25 -4.71
N VAL A 113 -29.18 30.07 -5.70
CA VAL A 113 -29.98 31.22 -6.16
C VAL A 113 -31.32 30.73 -6.70
N PHE A 114 -31.30 29.69 -7.53
CA PHE A 114 -32.51 29.04 -8.03
C PHE A 114 -33.41 28.54 -6.90
N TYR A 115 -32.84 27.88 -5.90
CA TYR A 115 -33.60 27.42 -4.73
C TYR A 115 -34.23 28.59 -3.95
N ALA A 116 -33.50 29.69 -3.77
CA ALA A 116 -34.01 30.90 -3.13
C ALA A 116 -35.22 31.51 -3.88
N LEU A 117 -35.12 31.56 -5.20
CA LEU A 117 -36.18 32.06 -6.08
C LEU A 117 -37.39 31.11 -6.08
N SER A 118 -37.15 29.80 -6.15
CA SER A 118 -38.19 28.76 -6.10
C SER A 118 -38.99 28.85 -4.82
N ASN A 119 -38.34 28.90 -3.65
CA ASN A 119 -39.05 29.02 -2.38
C ASN A 119 -39.85 30.33 -2.27
N LYS A 120 -39.30 31.45 -2.76
CA LYS A 120 -40.00 32.75 -2.69
C LYS A 120 -41.26 32.80 -3.57
N TYR A 121 -41.21 32.22 -4.77
CA TYR A 121 -42.24 32.42 -5.79
C TYR A 121 -43.12 31.20 -6.06
N HIS A 122 -42.72 29.99 -5.67
CA HIS A 122 -43.43 28.75 -6.00
C HIS A 122 -43.95 27.94 -4.79
N ASP A 123 -43.55 28.25 -3.55
CA ASP A 123 -43.96 27.47 -2.37
C ASP A 123 -45.24 27.99 -1.67
N LYS A 124 -46.28 28.29 -2.46
CA LYS A 124 -47.64 28.62 -1.95
C LYS A 124 -48.62 27.43 -1.98
N GLY A 125 -48.15 26.22 -2.29
CA GLY A 125 -49.03 25.14 -2.76
C GLY A 125 -49.12 23.84 -1.95
N LYS A 126 -48.35 23.62 -0.87
CA LYS A 126 -48.31 22.29 -0.20
C LYS A 126 -48.46 22.30 1.32
N VAL A 127 -49.45 23.05 1.83
CA VAL A 127 -49.97 22.87 3.19
C VAL A 127 -51.42 22.38 3.10
N LYS A 128 -51.60 21.05 2.97
CA LYS A 128 -52.77 20.24 3.40
C LYS A 128 -52.68 18.83 2.80
N GLN A 129 -52.11 17.89 3.55
CA GLN A 129 -52.67 16.54 3.75
C GLN A 129 -51.81 15.77 4.76
N GLN A 130 -52.28 15.80 6.01
CA GLN A 130 -52.04 14.76 7.01
C GLN A 130 -53.34 13.95 7.13
N GLN A 131 -53.21 12.63 7.30
CA GLN A 131 -54.20 11.65 7.79
C GLN A 131 -55.25 11.07 6.83
N HIS A 132 -54.87 9.97 6.16
CA HIS A 132 -55.51 8.64 6.28
C HIS A 132 -54.63 7.60 5.58
N SER A 133 -54.18 6.57 6.31
CA SER A 133 -53.55 5.35 5.75
C SER A 133 -54.68 4.42 5.23
N PRO A 134 -54.45 3.48 4.27
CA PRO A 134 -53.21 2.73 4.11
C PRO A 134 -52.73 2.50 2.66
N GLU A 135 -51.53 1.93 2.57
CA GLU A 135 -50.92 1.25 1.41
C GLU A 135 -50.10 2.06 0.39
N SER A 136 -48.96 1.43 0.08
CA SER A 136 -48.02 1.64 -1.02
C SER A 136 -46.94 2.73 -0.88
N SER A 137 -45.74 2.21 -0.63
CA SER A 137 -44.42 2.67 -1.05
C SER A 137 -43.83 3.97 -0.47
N SER A 138 -42.82 3.71 0.37
CA SER A 138 -41.55 4.45 0.53
C SER A 138 -41.61 5.88 1.07
N GLY A 139 -41.66 5.95 2.41
CA GLY A 139 -41.29 7.11 3.19
C GLY A 139 -39.77 7.34 3.25
N SER A 140 -39.44 8.62 3.30
CA SER A 140 -38.18 9.27 3.59
C SER A 140 -37.83 9.32 5.08
N ALA A 141 -36.54 9.57 5.36
CA ALA A 141 -36.01 10.36 6.50
C ALA A 141 -36.12 9.71 7.89
N ASP A 142 -35.22 9.87 8.86
CA ASP A 142 -34.00 10.66 9.01
C ASP A 142 -33.30 10.21 10.33
N VAL A 143 -32.12 10.76 10.61
CA VAL A 143 -31.46 10.86 11.94
C VAL A 143 -30.73 9.62 12.51
N HIS A 144 -29.40 9.58 12.33
CA HIS A 144 -28.37 9.59 13.39
C HIS A 144 -26.97 9.28 12.79
N SER A 145 -25.96 10.08 13.17
CA SER A 145 -24.55 9.70 13.42
C SER A 145 -23.83 8.73 12.46
N VAL A 146 -22.72 9.19 11.87
CA VAL A 146 -21.88 8.39 10.95
C VAL A 146 -22.64 8.05 9.65
N SER A 147 -21.97 7.91 8.52
CA SER A 147 -22.52 7.06 7.46
C SER A 147 -21.37 6.16 7.02
N GLU A 148 -21.02 5.08 7.73
CA GLU A 148 -21.79 3.84 7.72
C GLU A 148 -22.85 3.89 6.63
N ARG A 149 -22.67 3.09 5.54
CA ARG A 149 -23.85 2.60 4.80
C ARG A 149 -24.95 2.43 5.83
N PRO A 150 -26.20 2.95 5.69
CA PRO A 150 -27.22 2.68 6.69
C PRO A 150 -27.07 1.20 6.92
N ARG A 151 -26.54 0.83 8.10
CA ARG A 151 -26.11 -0.54 8.30
C ARG A 151 -27.37 -1.23 7.92
N SER A 152 -27.33 -2.03 6.85
CA SER A 152 -28.56 -2.69 6.43
C SER A 152 -29.15 -3.23 7.72
N SER A 153 -30.45 -3.18 7.97
CA SER A 153 -30.96 -3.76 9.22
C SER A 153 -30.31 -5.14 9.44
N THR A 154 -30.01 -5.83 8.34
CA THR A 154 -29.05 -6.92 8.21
C THR A 154 -27.61 -6.65 8.71
N ASP A 155 -26.84 -5.67 8.22
CA ASP A 155 -25.50 -5.33 8.73
C ASP A 155 -25.49 -4.95 10.22
N ALA A 156 -26.51 -4.24 10.71
CA ALA A 156 -26.61 -3.87 12.12
C ALA A 156 -26.91 -5.09 13.00
N LEU A 157 -27.78 -5.98 12.52
CA LEU A 157 -28.07 -7.27 13.16
C LEU A 157 -26.86 -8.20 13.10
N ILE A 158 -26.14 -8.25 11.99
CA ILE A 158 -24.89 -9.03 11.85
C ILE A 158 -23.86 -8.49 12.83
N GLU A 159 -23.63 -7.18 12.87
CA GLU A 159 -22.64 -6.61 13.76
C GLU A 159 -23.01 -6.80 15.24
N MET A 160 -24.28 -6.60 15.59
CA MET A 160 -24.77 -6.87 16.94
C MET A 160 -24.63 -8.36 17.28
N GLY A 161 -24.99 -9.27 16.38
CA GLY A 161 -24.87 -10.71 16.58
C GLY A 161 -23.41 -11.17 16.70
N VAL A 162 -22.52 -10.60 15.89
CA VAL A 162 -21.09 -10.90 15.91
C VAL A 162 -20.42 -10.31 17.16
N ARG A 163 -20.70 -9.06 17.52
CA ARG A 163 -20.13 -8.43 18.73
C ARG A 163 -20.65 -9.08 20.01
N THR A 164 -21.95 -9.37 20.08
CA THR A 164 -22.51 -10.08 21.24
C THR A 164 -22.05 -11.53 21.28
N GLY A 165 -21.96 -12.19 20.12
CA GLY A 165 -21.41 -13.54 19.98
C GLY A 165 -19.94 -13.64 20.42
N LEU A 166 -19.08 -12.72 19.99
CA LEU A 166 -17.69 -12.65 20.42
C LEU A 166 -17.58 -12.32 21.92
N SER A 167 -18.37 -11.38 22.42
CA SER A 167 -18.38 -11.04 23.85
C SER A 167 -18.81 -12.22 24.71
N LEU A 168 -19.84 -12.96 24.27
CA LEU A 168 -20.31 -14.17 24.93
C LEU A 168 -19.24 -15.28 24.86
N LEU A 169 -18.63 -15.48 23.69
CA LEU A 169 -17.54 -16.44 23.52
C LEU A 169 -16.38 -16.12 24.47
N PHE A 170 -15.92 -14.87 24.52
CA PHE A 170 -14.85 -14.46 25.44
C PHE A 170 -15.23 -14.64 26.91
N ALA A 171 -16.48 -14.37 27.28
CA ALA A 171 -16.98 -14.60 28.63
C ALA A 171 -17.02 -16.09 28.99
N LEU A 172 -17.51 -16.94 28.08
CA LEU A 172 -17.56 -18.39 28.25
C LEU A 172 -16.15 -19.00 28.35
N LEU A 173 -15.22 -18.52 27.52
CA LEU A 173 -13.82 -18.96 27.57
C LEU A 173 -13.21 -18.63 28.93
N ARG A 174 -13.36 -17.37 29.40
CA ARG A 174 -12.90 -16.96 30.74
C ARG A 174 -13.56 -17.75 31.86
N GLN A 175 -14.87 -17.94 31.79
CA GLN A 175 -15.60 -18.69 32.80
C GLN A 175 -15.14 -20.14 32.88
N SER A 176 -14.89 -20.80 31.73
CA SER A 176 -14.45 -22.19 31.72
C SER A 176 -13.01 -22.35 32.23
N TRP A 177 -12.13 -21.36 32.10
CA TRP A 177 -10.83 -21.41 32.76
C TRP A 177 -10.90 -21.15 34.28
N MET A 178 -11.95 -20.46 34.76
CA MET A 178 -12.15 -20.18 36.19
C MET A 178 -12.86 -21.31 36.95
N MET A 179 -13.56 -22.21 36.25
CA MET A 179 -14.28 -23.32 36.88
C MET A 179 -13.35 -24.54 37.06
N PRO A 180 -13.25 -25.12 38.27
CA PRO A 180 -12.44 -26.31 38.49
C PRO A 180 -12.99 -27.49 37.67
N VAL A 181 -12.12 -28.13 36.89
CA VAL A 181 -12.46 -29.30 36.08
C VAL A 181 -12.92 -30.43 37.00
N SER A 182 -14.23 -30.68 37.02
CA SER A 182 -14.85 -31.74 37.83
C SER A 182 -14.87 -33.04 37.03
N GLY A 183 -13.73 -33.74 36.96
CA GLY A 183 -13.57 -35.03 36.26
C GLY A 183 -12.58 -34.99 35.08
N PRO A 184 -12.37 -36.11 34.35
CA PRO A 184 -11.46 -36.18 33.20
C PRO A 184 -12.03 -35.48 31.94
N GLY A 185 -12.77 -34.38 32.13
CA GLY A 185 -13.54 -33.68 31.12
C GLY A 185 -12.75 -32.57 30.45
N LEU A 186 -12.70 -32.64 29.13
CA LEU A 186 -12.15 -31.68 28.17
C LEU A 186 -12.32 -30.21 28.58
N SER A 187 -11.22 -29.46 28.58
CA SER A 187 -11.28 -27.99 28.61
C SER A 187 -11.77 -27.51 27.25
N LEU A 188 -13.08 -27.33 27.12
CA LEU A 188 -13.75 -26.86 25.89
C LEU A 188 -13.06 -25.60 25.32
N CYS A 189 -12.48 -24.76 26.17
CA CYS A 189 -11.70 -23.59 25.75
C CYS A 189 -10.47 -23.95 24.93
N ASN A 190 -9.68 -24.89 25.44
CA ASN A 190 -8.44 -25.28 24.81
C ASN A 190 -8.73 -25.98 23.49
N ASP A 191 -9.79 -26.79 23.42
CA ASP A 191 -10.24 -27.41 22.18
C ASP A 191 -10.65 -26.38 21.12
N VAL A 192 -11.41 -25.33 21.50
CA VAL A 192 -11.82 -24.26 20.58
C VAL A 192 -10.61 -23.52 20.01
N ILE A 193 -9.62 -23.17 20.86
CA ILE A 193 -8.40 -22.50 20.38
C ILE A 193 -7.58 -23.45 19.50
N HIS A 194 -7.49 -24.73 19.87
CA HIS A 194 -6.78 -25.74 19.08
C HIS A 194 -7.40 -25.90 17.69
N THR A 195 -8.73 -26.01 17.59
CA THR A 195 -9.43 -26.04 16.29
C THR A 195 -9.16 -24.77 15.49
N ALA A 196 -9.11 -23.59 16.12
CA ALA A 196 -8.76 -22.36 15.42
C ALA A 196 -7.32 -22.39 14.87
N ILE A 197 -6.35 -22.95 15.62
CA ILE A 197 -4.97 -23.14 15.16
C ILE A 197 -4.94 -24.08 13.95
N GLU A 198 -5.66 -25.20 13.99
CA GLU A 198 -5.74 -26.15 12.87
C GLU A 198 -6.31 -25.49 11.62
N VAL A 199 -7.39 -24.72 11.76
CA VAL A 199 -7.98 -23.96 10.65
C VAL A 199 -6.97 -22.96 10.08
N VAL A 200 -6.33 -22.14 10.92
CA VAL A 200 -5.33 -21.14 10.47
C VAL A 200 -4.12 -21.80 9.81
N SER A 201 -3.70 -22.97 10.30
CA SER A 201 -2.57 -23.73 9.75
C SER A 201 -2.92 -24.45 8.44
N SER A 202 -4.20 -24.75 8.21
CA SER A 202 -4.68 -25.34 6.95
C SER A 202 -4.79 -24.33 5.80
N LEU A 203 -4.79 -23.03 6.10
CA LEU A 203 -4.88 -21.98 5.09
C LEU A 203 -3.56 -21.87 4.29
N PRO A 204 -3.63 -21.64 2.96
CA PRO A 204 -2.45 -21.28 2.19
C PRO A 204 -1.70 -20.08 2.81
N PRO A 205 -0.37 -20.02 2.71
CA PRO A 205 0.40 -18.89 3.23
C PRO A 205 -0.13 -17.54 2.77
N LEU A 206 -0.16 -16.57 3.69
CA LEU A 206 -0.58 -15.18 3.42
C LEU A 206 -2.05 -15.02 3.00
N SER A 207 -2.91 -16.00 3.33
CA SER A 207 -4.35 -15.96 2.99
C SER A 207 -5.07 -14.75 3.61
N LEU A 208 -4.56 -14.23 4.73
CA LEU A 208 -5.13 -13.07 5.43
C LEU A 208 -4.34 -11.77 5.17
N ALA A 209 -3.37 -11.78 4.26
CA ALA A 209 -2.50 -10.62 4.04
C ALA A 209 -3.17 -9.50 3.25
N ASN A 210 -4.10 -9.83 2.36
CA ASN A 210 -4.85 -8.84 1.61
C ASN A 210 -6.10 -8.39 2.39
N GLU A 211 -5.91 -7.42 3.27
CA GLU A 211 -7.00 -6.86 4.09
C GLU A 211 -8.15 -6.28 3.24
N SER A 212 -7.89 -5.88 1.98
CA SER A 212 -8.95 -5.40 1.08
C SER A 212 -9.92 -6.49 0.61
N LYS A 213 -9.54 -7.77 0.74
CA LYS A 213 -10.41 -8.93 0.47
C LYS A 213 -11.18 -9.39 1.71
N ILE A 214 -10.86 -8.87 2.89
CA ILE A 214 -11.53 -9.20 4.15
C ILE A 214 -12.63 -8.15 4.38
N PRO A 215 -13.89 -8.55 4.65
CA PRO A 215 -14.95 -7.60 5.00
C PRO A 215 -14.55 -6.74 6.21
N PRO A 216 -14.96 -5.46 6.29
CA PRO A 216 -14.64 -4.60 7.43
C PRO A 216 -14.98 -5.23 8.79
N MET A 217 -16.13 -5.90 8.88
CA MET A 217 -16.53 -6.66 10.07
C MET A 217 -15.56 -7.80 10.40
N GLY A 218 -15.00 -8.47 9.38
CA GLY A 218 -13.99 -9.51 9.57
C GLY A 218 -12.68 -8.96 10.13
N LEU A 219 -12.27 -7.76 9.69
CA LEU A 219 -11.09 -7.07 10.24
C LEU A 219 -11.32 -6.66 11.70
N ASP A 220 -12.49 -6.13 12.03
CA ASP A 220 -12.87 -5.80 13.41
C ASP A 220 -12.90 -7.05 14.30
N CYS A 221 -13.41 -8.17 13.81
CA CYS A 221 -13.39 -9.46 14.52
C CYS A 221 -11.96 -9.93 14.77
N LEU A 222 -11.11 -9.93 13.74
CA LEU A 222 -9.70 -10.30 13.88
C LEU A 222 -8.99 -9.41 14.91
N SER A 223 -9.27 -8.10 14.91
CA SER A 223 -8.72 -7.16 15.90
C SER A 223 -9.18 -7.50 17.33
N GLN A 224 -10.47 -7.77 17.54
CA GLN A 224 -11.02 -8.14 18.84
C GLN A 224 -10.45 -9.49 19.34
N VAL A 225 -10.39 -10.50 18.46
CA VAL A 225 -9.78 -11.81 18.76
C VAL A 225 -8.30 -11.66 19.11
N THR A 226 -7.54 -10.89 18.33
CA THR A 226 -6.12 -10.63 18.61
C THR A 226 -5.95 -9.96 19.98
N THR A 227 -6.78 -8.98 20.29
CA THR A 227 -6.73 -8.25 21.58
C THR A 227 -7.07 -9.19 22.75
N PHE A 228 -8.09 -10.03 22.59
CA PHE A 228 -8.47 -11.02 23.60
C PHE A 228 -7.34 -12.02 23.84
N LEU A 229 -6.78 -12.62 22.79
CA LEU A 229 -5.70 -13.61 22.89
C LEU A 229 -4.45 -13.00 23.52
N LYS A 230 -4.08 -11.76 23.20
CA LYS A 230 -2.97 -11.05 23.86
C LYS A 230 -3.20 -10.91 25.37
N GLY A 231 -4.45 -10.70 25.79
CA GLY A 231 -4.82 -10.68 27.21
C GLY A 231 -4.72 -12.06 27.86
N VAL A 232 -4.98 -13.13 27.11
CA VAL A 232 -4.91 -14.52 27.59
C VAL A 232 -3.47 -14.97 27.86
N THR A 233 -2.50 -14.58 27.02
CA THR A 233 -1.10 -15.04 27.13
C THR A 233 -0.39 -14.58 28.42
N ILE A 234 -0.92 -13.58 29.12
CA ILE A 234 -0.37 -13.08 30.39
C ILE A 234 -0.61 -14.11 31.51
N PRO A 235 0.40 -14.47 32.34
CA PRO A 235 0.26 -15.45 33.43
C PRO A 235 -0.90 -15.21 34.42
N ASN A 236 -1.29 -13.96 34.63
CA ASN A 236 -2.38 -13.57 35.54
C ASN A 236 -3.74 -13.39 34.84
N SER A 237 -3.91 -13.91 33.62
CA SER A 237 -5.13 -13.73 32.82
C SER A 237 -6.33 -14.54 33.31
N GLY A 238 -6.10 -15.49 34.22
CA GLY A 238 -7.10 -16.49 34.62
C GLY A 238 -7.21 -17.68 33.69
N ALA A 239 -6.46 -17.71 32.57
CA ALA A 239 -6.35 -18.89 31.72
C ALA A 239 -5.35 -19.92 32.28
N ASP A 240 -5.55 -21.20 31.99
CA ASP A 240 -4.62 -22.27 32.35
C ASP A 240 -3.34 -22.26 31.48
N THR A 241 -2.31 -23.01 31.87
CA THR A 241 -1.01 -23.02 31.17
C THR A 241 -1.15 -23.43 29.70
N LEU A 242 -2.02 -24.39 29.40
CA LEU A 242 -2.28 -24.84 28.03
C LEU A 242 -2.99 -23.76 27.20
N GLY A 243 -4.02 -23.11 27.73
CA GLY A 243 -4.73 -22.02 27.06
C GLY A 243 -3.83 -20.83 26.74
N ARG A 244 -2.91 -20.48 27.65
CA ARG A 244 -1.90 -19.42 27.40
C ARG A 244 -0.93 -19.79 26.28
N ARG A 245 -0.52 -21.06 26.22
CA ARG A 245 0.32 -21.60 25.14
C ARG A 245 -0.40 -21.55 23.80
N LEU A 246 -1.60 -22.13 23.72
CA LEU A 246 -2.40 -22.17 22.50
C LEU A 246 -2.75 -20.74 22.01
N ALA A 247 -3.04 -19.81 22.91
CA ALA A 247 -3.25 -18.41 22.54
C ALA A 247 -2.00 -17.77 21.89
N SER A 248 -0.80 -18.10 22.40
CA SER A 248 0.47 -17.63 21.84
C SER A 248 0.73 -18.21 20.43
N GLU A 249 0.41 -19.50 20.23
CA GLU A 249 0.51 -20.20 18.95
C GLU A 249 -0.45 -19.65 17.91
N LEU A 250 -1.73 -19.47 18.29
CA LEU A 250 -2.75 -18.91 17.41
C LEU A 250 -2.41 -17.48 16.99
N LEU A 251 -1.91 -16.65 17.91
CA LEU A 251 -1.45 -15.30 17.58
C LEU A 251 -0.29 -15.30 16.59
N LEU A 252 0.67 -16.23 16.72
CA LEU A 252 1.78 -16.35 15.79
C LEU A 252 1.30 -16.76 14.40
N GLY A 253 0.41 -17.77 14.33
CA GLY A 253 -0.19 -18.23 13.09
C GLY A 253 -0.98 -17.13 12.38
N LEU A 254 -1.78 -16.36 13.12
CA LEU A 254 -2.51 -15.19 12.59
C LEU A 254 -1.55 -14.10 12.09
N ALA A 255 -0.48 -13.80 12.83
CA ALA A 255 0.53 -12.83 12.40
C ALA A 255 1.21 -13.25 11.09
N ALA A 256 1.59 -14.53 10.97
CA ALA A 256 2.18 -15.09 9.77
C ALA A 256 1.20 -15.05 8.57
N GLN A 257 -0.07 -15.40 8.77
CA GLN A 257 -1.08 -15.36 7.71
C GLN A 257 -1.44 -13.96 7.23
N ARG A 258 -1.28 -12.94 8.09
CA ARG A 258 -1.52 -11.53 7.73
C ARG A 258 -0.34 -10.86 7.03
N GLY A 259 0.85 -11.47 7.03
CA GLY A 259 1.94 -11.09 6.14
C GLY A 259 2.55 -9.69 6.30
N SER A 260 2.14 -8.92 7.32
CA SER A 260 2.64 -7.58 7.58
C SER A 260 3.61 -7.60 8.75
N LEU A 261 4.72 -6.89 8.60
CA LEU A 261 5.76 -6.71 9.64
C LEU A 261 5.15 -6.29 10.98
N ARG A 262 4.13 -5.44 10.95
CA ARG A 262 3.42 -4.97 12.13
C ARG A 262 2.96 -6.13 13.02
N TYR A 263 2.36 -7.17 12.45
CA TYR A 263 1.76 -8.26 13.23
C TYR A 263 2.82 -9.18 13.84
N LEU A 264 3.94 -9.39 13.15
CA LEU A 264 5.08 -10.12 13.70
C LEU A 264 5.72 -9.36 14.87
N LEU A 265 5.89 -8.03 14.73
CA LEU A 265 6.40 -7.19 15.81
C LEU A 265 5.47 -7.15 17.02
N GLU A 266 4.15 -7.05 16.78
CA GLU A 266 3.15 -7.14 17.85
C GLU A 266 3.16 -8.49 18.57
N TRP A 267 3.47 -9.58 17.86
CA TRP A 267 3.65 -10.90 18.48
C TRP A 267 4.93 -10.97 19.31
N ILE A 268 6.05 -10.45 18.79
CA ILE A 268 7.34 -10.38 19.50
C ILE A 268 7.20 -9.57 20.79
N GLU A 269 6.55 -8.40 20.72
CA GLU A 269 6.26 -7.56 21.89
C GLU A 269 5.44 -8.33 22.93
N MET A 270 4.37 -9.01 22.50
CA MET A 270 3.53 -9.83 23.38
C MET A 270 4.33 -10.96 24.03
N ALA A 271 5.12 -11.71 23.26
CA ALA A 271 5.89 -12.84 23.74
C ALA A 271 6.96 -12.40 24.77
N LEU A 272 7.67 -11.31 24.50
CA LEU A 272 8.64 -10.73 25.45
C LEU A 272 7.94 -10.21 26.72
N GLY A 273 6.78 -9.55 26.58
CA GLY A 273 5.98 -9.10 27.72
C GLY A 273 5.51 -10.25 28.61
N ALA A 274 4.98 -11.33 28.01
CA ALA A 274 4.58 -12.52 28.74
C ALA A 274 5.76 -13.20 29.44
N SER A 275 6.90 -13.37 28.76
CA SER A 275 8.11 -13.94 29.35
C SER A 275 8.68 -13.10 30.49
N ALA A 276 8.63 -11.78 30.40
CA ALA A 276 9.08 -10.89 31.47
C ALA A 276 8.26 -11.09 32.76
N VAL A 277 6.94 -11.23 32.63
CA VAL A 277 6.05 -11.50 33.78
C VAL A 277 6.38 -12.86 34.40
N VAL A 278 6.52 -13.92 33.60
CA VAL A 278 6.91 -15.25 34.09
C VAL A 278 8.23 -15.19 34.87
N HIS A 279 9.25 -14.54 34.31
CA HIS A 279 10.56 -14.41 34.95
C HIS A 279 10.50 -13.63 36.29
N THR A 280 9.64 -12.60 36.40
CA THR A 280 9.42 -11.92 37.69
C THR A 280 8.75 -12.82 38.73
N MET A 281 7.83 -13.67 38.30
CA MET A 281 7.08 -14.58 39.17
C MET A 281 7.92 -15.80 39.60
N GLU A 282 8.80 -16.32 38.74
CA GLU A 282 9.79 -17.35 39.10
C GLU A 282 10.72 -16.90 40.22
N LYS A 283 11.21 -15.64 40.18
CA LYS A 283 12.02 -15.06 41.25
C LYS A 283 11.29 -15.00 42.59
N SER A 284 9.97 -14.91 42.57
CA SER A 284 9.13 -14.96 43.77
C SER A 284 8.77 -16.39 44.24
N LYS A 285 9.29 -17.43 43.57
CA LYS A 285 9.03 -18.87 43.84
C LYS A 285 7.55 -19.28 43.76
N LEU A 286 6.75 -18.56 42.96
CA LEU A 286 5.29 -18.74 42.91
C LEU A 286 4.80 -19.69 41.80
N LEU A 287 5.67 -20.23 40.93
CA LEU A 287 5.24 -20.93 39.70
C LEU A 287 6.03 -22.21 39.37
N SER A 288 5.42 -23.06 38.54
CA SER A 288 6.00 -24.26 37.94
C SER A 288 6.80 -23.94 36.66
N SER A 289 7.76 -24.80 36.31
CA SER A 289 8.76 -24.61 35.24
C SER A 289 8.22 -24.68 33.78
N GLN A 290 6.90 -24.65 33.58
CA GLN A 290 6.26 -24.81 32.26
C GLN A 290 5.53 -23.55 31.76
N GLU A 291 5.61 -22.45 32.52
CA GLU A 291 5.01 -21.18 32.10
C GLU A 291 5.87 -20.44 31.07
N GLY A 292 5.24 -19.65 30.21
CA GLY A 292 5.96 -18.86 29.20
C GLY A 292 6.57 -19.68 28.06
N MET A 293 5.97 -20.84 27.75
CA MET A 293 6.45 -21.78 26.74
C MET A 293 5.50 -21.86 25.54
N ILE A 294 6.04 -22.15 24.36
CA ILE A 294 5.32 -22.38 23.09
C ILE A 294 5.72 -23.74 22.49
N SER A 295 4.85 -24.37 21.68
CA SER A 295 5.23 -25.54 20.88
C SER A 295 6.41 -25.24 19.96
N PHE A 296 7.48 -26.01 20.12
CA PHE A 296 8.68 -25.89 19.30
C PHE A 296 8.36 -26.18 17.84
N ASP A 297 7.59 -27.23 17.57
CA ASP A 297 7.27 -27.66 16.21
C ASP A 297 6.38 -26.62 15.49
N CYS A 298 5.40 -26.04 16.21
CA CYS A 298 4.55 -24.97 15.68
C CYS A 298 5.38 -23.73 15.29
N PHE A 299 6.23 -23.26 16.22
CA PHE A 299 7.09 -22.11 15.99
C PHE A 299 8.06 -22.33 14.82
N MET A 300 8.75 -23.48 14.82
CA MET A 300 9.73 -23.79 13.78
C MET A 300 9.11 -23.95 12.41
N THR A 301 7.87 -24.45 12.31
CA THR A 301 7.15 -24.54 11.04
C THR A 301 7.02 -23.16 10.38
N ILE A 302 6.57 -22.16 11.16
CA ILE A 302 6.42 -20.78 10.68
C ILE A 302 7.77 -20.15 10.37
N LEU A 303 8.77 -20.32 11.25
CA LEU A 303 10.10 -19.77 11.06
C LEU A 303 10.79 -20.33 9.82
N MET A 304 10.71 -21.65 9.60
CA MET A 304 11.28 -22.28 8.41
C MET A 304 10.57 -21.85 7.13
N GLN A 305 9.25 -21.63 7.18
CA GLN A 305 8.50 -21.12 6.05
C GLN A 305 8.97 -19.70 5.68
N MET A 306 9.20 -18.83 6.67
CA MET A 306 9.80 -17.50 6.45
C MET A 306 11.20 -17.62 5.83
N ARG A 307 12.07 -18.47 6.39
CA ARG A 307 13.44 -18.69 5.89
C ARG A 307 13.49 -19.20 4.44
N ARG A 308 12.58 -20.09 4.05
CA ARG A 308 12.50 -20.62 2.67
C ARG A 308 12.16 -19.55 1.63
N SER A 309 11.46 -18.48 2.03
CA SER A 309 11.06 -17.42 1.10
C SER A 309 12.21 -16.52 0.64
N LEU A 310 13.36 -16.54 1.31
CA LEU A 310 14.50 -15.65 1.03
C LEU A 310 15.43 -16.10 -0.11
N GLY A 311 15.20 -17.25 -0.74
CA GLY A 311 15.92 -17.68 -1.96
C GLY A 311 17.45 -17.86 -1.85
N SER A 312 18.06 -17.49 -0.73
CA SER A 312 19.52 -17.46 -0.58
C SER A 312 20.05 -18.76 0.01
N SER A 313 21.10 -19.26 -0.61
CA SER A 313 22.04 -20.25 -0.07
C SER A 313 22.88 -19.64 1.07
N ALA A 314 22.23 -18.94 2.01
CA ALA A 314 22.91 -18.48 3.21
C ALA A 314 23.30 -19.71 4.04
N ASP A 315 24.56 -19.74 4.48
CA ASP A 315 25.11 -20.82 5.28
C ASP A 315 24.23 -21.06 6.52
N ARG A 316 23.56 -22.22 6.57
CA ARG A 316 22.58 -22.58 7.61
C ARG A 316 23.24 -22.72 9.00
N SER A 317 24.56 -22.72 9.05
CA SER A 317 25.39 -22.83 10.26
C SER A 317 25.21 -21.65 11.23
N GLN A 318 24.71 -20.49 10.78
CA GLN A 318 24.55 -19.28 11.59
C GLN A 318 23.13 -19.06 12.14
N TRP A 319 22.23 -20.05 12.02
CA TRP A 319 20.84 -19.87 12.42
C TRP A 319 20.69 -20.14 13.92
N ARG A 320 20.34 -19.11 14.70
CA ARG A 320 19.88 -19.33 16.07
C ARG A 320 18.57 -20.12 16.03
N GLU A 321 18.53 -21.18 16.80
CA GLU A 321 17.34 -21.99 17.03
C GLU A 321 17.01 -21.96 18.53
N PRO A 322 15.72 -21.88 18.90
CA PRO A 322 15.34 -21.91 20.30
C PRO A 322 15.62 -23.30 20.89
N THR A 323 15.87 -23.37 22.20
CA THR A 323 16.18 -24.64 22.86
C THR A 323 14.91 -25.50 22.98
N ARG A 324 14.94 -26.73 22.44
CA ARG A 324 13.83 -27.69 22.56
C ARG A 324 13.91 -28.43 23.90
N THR A 325 12.86 -28.34 24.71
CA THR A 325 12.72 -29.12 25.95
C THR A 325 12.29 -30.56 25.68
N SER A 326 12.39 -31.44 26.70
CA SER A 326 11.91 -32.82 26.64
C SER A 326 10.42 -32.94 26.27
N ASP A 327 9.63 -31.93 26.62
CA ASP A 327 8.19 -31.88 26.37
C ASP A 327 7.84 -31.34 24.96
N GLY A 328 8.84 -31.10 24.11
CA GLY A 328 8.64 -30.56 22.76
C GLY A 328 8.32 -29.07 22.71
N LEU A 329 8.76 -28.31 23.71
CA LEU A 329 8.46 -26.89 23.85
C LEU A 329 9.73 -26.04 23.75
N CYS A 330 9.56 -24.75 23.54
CA CYS A 330 10.62 -23.76 23.73
C CYS A 330 10.10 -22.52 24.46
N SER A 331 11.02 -21.72 25.00
CA SER A 331 10.63 -20.49 25.69
C SER A 331 10.10 -19.44 24.71
N LEU A 332 9.04 -18.71 25.11
CA LEU A 332 8.53 -17.58 24.35
C LEU A 332 9.61 -16.51 24.14
N TYR A 333 10.54 -16.36 25.10
CA TYR A 333 11.67 -15.45 25.01
C TYR A 333 12.62 -15.82 23.88
N GLU A 334 13.09 -17.07 23.82
CA GLU A 334 13.98 -17.52 22.74
C GLU A 334 13.27 -17.50 21.39
N ALA A 335 11.99 -17.89 21.35
CA ALA A 335 11.17 -17.82 20.14
C ALA A 335 11.04 -16.38 19.62
N ALA A 336 10.77 -15.41 20.52
CA ALA A 336 10.70 -14.00 20.17
C ALA A 336 12.03 -13.46 19.64
N LEU A 337 13.15 -13.82 20.28
CA LEU A 337 14.49 -13.43 19.80
C LEU A 337 14.82 -14.03 18.44
N CYS A 338 14.56 -15.33 18.23
CA CYS A 338 14.82 -16.00 16.96
C CYS A 338 13.98 -15.36 15.83
N LEU A 339 12.72 -15.03 16.10
CA LEU A 339 11.85 -14.36 15.13
C LEU A 339 12.31 -12.92 14.85
N PHE A 340 12.72 -12.18 15.89
CA PHE A 340 13.24 -10.82 15.74
C PHE A 340 14.55 -10.77 14.94
N GLU A 341 15.48 -11.69 15.20
CA GLU A 341 16.71 -11.85 14.42
C GLU A 341 16.40 -12.16 12.95
N GLU A 342 15.44 -13.05 12.68
CA GLU A 342 15.01 -13.38 11.32
C GLU A 342 14.41 -12.16 10.60
N VAL A 343 13.53 -11.41 11.26
CA VAL A 343 12.96 -10.17 10.73
C VAL A 343 14.05 -9.13 10.43
N CYS A 344 15.03 -8.96 11.32
CA CYS A 344 16.17 -8.06 11.10
C CYS A 344 17.03 -8.51 9.92
N ARG A 345 17.25 -9.82 9.75
CA ARG A 345 17.98 -10.40 8.62
C ARG A 345 17.22 -10.15 7.31
N MET A 346 15.92 -10.42 7.27
CA MET A 346 15.06 -10.13 6.13
C MET A 346 15.12 -8.65 5.74
N ALA A 347 15.07 -7.74 6.72
CA ALA A 347 15.22 -6.31 6.48
C ALA A 347 16.62 -5.95 5.95
N SER A 348 17.67 -6.62 6.43
CA SER A 348 19.04 -6.43 5.96
C SER A 348 19.23 -6.92 4.53
N ASP A 349 18.70 -8.09 4.18
CA ASP A 349 18.71 -8.61 2.80
C ASP A 349 17.89 -7.73 1.85
N TYR A 350 16.74 -7.25 2.31
CA TYR A 350 15.95 -6.26 1.57
C TYR A 350 16.73 -4.95 1.39
N SER A 351 17.43 -4.48 2.42
CA SER A 351 18.27 -3.29 2.31
C SER A 351 19.42 -3.52 1.33
N ARG A 352 20.07 -4.68 1.29
CA ARG A 352 21.13 -5.00 0.32
C ARG A 352 20.62 -5.01 -1.12
N THR A 353 19.40 -5.48 -1.34
CA THR A 353 18.76 -5.52 -2.67
C THR A 353 18.17 -4.16 -3.08
N CYS A 354 17.95 -3.25 -2.12
CA CYS A 354 17.37 -1.92 -2.35
C CYS A 354 18.34 -0.74 -2.11
N ALA A 355 19.56 -0.99 -1.63
CA ALA A 355 20.52 0.05 -1.27
C ALA A 355 21.36 0.52 -2.46
N SER A 356 21.23 1.82 -2.73
CA SER A 356 22.32 2.70 -3.17
C SER A 356 23.29 2.93 -1.98
N PRO A 357 24.60 3.16 -2.20
CA PRO A 357 25.68 2.80 -1.28
C PRO A 357 25.94 3.81 -0.14
N ASP A 358 24.91 4.38 0.48
CA ASP A 358 25.09 5.39 1.54
C ASP A 358 25.23 4.80 2.97
N SER A 359 25.28 3.46 3.15
CA SER A 359 25.36 2.85 4.49
C SER A 359 26.67 2.12 4.81
N ILE A 360 27.74 2.31 4.04
CA ILE A 360 29.09 1.84 4.43
C ILE A 360 29.88 3.02 5.00
N GLN A 361 29.50 3.44 6.19
CA GLN A 361 30.37 4.21 7.08
C GLN A 361 30.37 3.59 8.47
N THR A 362 30.93 2.39 8.59
CA THR A 362 31.58 1.91 9.82
C THR A 362 32.51 0.76 9.48
N GLY A 363 33.81 1.04 9.46
CA GLY A 363 34.88 0.21 10.03
C GLY A 363 35.23 -1.16 9.45
N ASP A 364 34.30 -1.90 8.85
CA ASP A 364 34.58 -3.25 8.38
C ASP A 364 34.79 -3.23 6.86
N ALA A 365 35.99 -3.66 6.46
CA ALA A 365 36.35 -3.80 5.06
C ALA A 365 35.30 -4.67 4.35
N PRO A 366 34.65 -4.17 3.29
CA PRO A 366 33.78 -5.02 2.51
C PRO A 366 34.66 -6.10 1.90
N ILE A 367 34.34 -7.36 2.20
CA ILE A 367 34.83 -8.51 1.46
C ILE A 367 34.22 -8.36 0.05
N VAL A 368 34.93 -7.60 -0.79
CA VAL A 368 34.62 -7.43 -2.21
C VAL A 368 34.96 -8.74 -2.88
N SER A 369 33.94 -9.53 -3.14
CA SER A 369 33.85 -10.32 -4.36
C SER A 369 32.45 -10.88 -4.44
N GLU A 370 31.63 -10.38 -5.35
CA GLU A 370 30.66 -11.21 -6.06
C GLU A 370 30.22 -10.43 -7.30
N THR A 371 30.62 -10.96 -8.45
CA THR A 371 30.43 -10.40 -9.79
C THR A 371 28.98 -10.02 -10.03
N CYS A 372 28.73 -8.79 -10.50
CA CYS A 372 27.39 -8.39 -10.94
C CYS A 372 27.05 -9.16 -12.23
N GLU A 373 26.13 -10.12 -12.14
CA GLU A 373 25.59 -10.83 -13.28
C GLU A 373 24.34 -10.12 -13.79
N VAL A 374 24.41 -9.61 -15.02
CA VAL A 374 23.28 -8.92 -15.65
C VAL A 374 22.74 -9.80 -16.76
N TYR A 375 21.43 -10.04 -16.74
CA TYR A 375 20.72 -10.76 -17.78
C TYR A 375 19.84 -9.81 -18.58
N VAL A 376 19.87 -9.94 -19.90
CA VAL A 376 19.07 -9.13 -20.83
C VAL A 376 18.16 -10.01 -21.67
N TRP A 377 16.96 -9.50 -21.96
CA TRP A 377 16.00 -10.10 -22.87
C TRP A 377 15.09 -9.02 -23.45
N GLY A 378 14.30 -9.35 -24.46
CA GLY A 378 13.39 -8.45 -25.16
C GLY A 378 13.94 -7.97 -26.50
N SER A 379 13.48 -6.79 -26.93
CA SER A 379 13.88 -6.19 -28.21
C SER A 379 15.29 -5.60 -28.14
N ASN A 380 16.07 -5.81 -29.19
CA ASN A 380 17.38 -5.21 -29.42
C ASN A 380 17.46 -4.55 -30.82
N SER A 381 16.31 -4.19 -31.41
CA SER A 381 16.22 -3.60 -32.76
C SER A 381 16.89 -2.23 -32.89
N SER A 382 17.16 -1.55 -31.77
CA SER A 382 17.92 -0.30 -31.70
C SER A 382 19.26 -0.47 -30.98
N HIS A 383 19.68 -1.71 -30.71
CA HIS A 383 20.87 -2.08 -29.95
C HIS A 383 20.84 -1.77 -28.44
N GLN A 384 19.65 -1.64 -27.84
CA GLN A 384 19.49 -1.33 -26.42
C GLN A 384 19.96 -2.45 -25.46
N LEU A 385 20.25 -3.65 -25.96
CA LEU A 385 20.77 -4.77 -25.16
C LEU A 385 22.27 -5.02 -25.39
N VAL A 386 22.92 -4.35 -26.35
CA VAL A 386 24.37 -4.52 -26.64
C VAL A 386 24.74 -5.94 -27.08
N GLU A 387 23.79 -6.68 -27.65
CA GLU A 387 23.97 -8.09 -28.06
C GLU A 387 24.22 -8.25 -29.57
N GLY A 388 24.92 -7.28 -30.16
CA GLY A 388 25.32 -7.30 -31.56
C GLY A 388 24.14 -7.23 -32.55
N THR A 389 24.09 -8.20 -33.47
CA THR A 389 23.12 -8.27 -34.58
C THR A 389 21.82 -8.99 -34.23
N GLN A 390 21.69 -9.52 -33.02
CA GLN A 390 20.44 -10.17 -32.58
C GLN A 390 19.34 -9.11 -32.43
N GLU A 391 18.26 -9.17 -33.21
CA GLU A 391 17.18 -8.17 -33.13
C GLU A 391 16.31 -8.32 -31.88
N LYS A 392 16.26 -9.52 -31.28
CA LYS A 392 15.53 -9.80 -30.06
C LYS A 392 16.11 -11.03 -29.34
N ILE A 393 15.92 -11.07 -28.03
CA ILE A 393 16.30 -12.16 -27.14
C ILE A 393 15.05 -12.60 -26.38
N LEU A 394 14.63 -13.85 -26.54
CA LEU A 394 13.35 -14.33 -25.97
C LEU A 394 13.48 -14.92 -24.56
N GLN A 395 14.69 -15.26 -24.15
CA GLN A 395 14.99 -15.84 -22.84
C GLN A 395 16.13 -15.05 -22.19
N PRO A 396 16.13 -14.87 -20.85
CA PRO A 396 17.21 -14.17 -20.15
C PRO A 396 18.58 -14.71 -20.57
N LYS A 397 19.42 -13.83 -21.11
CA LYS A 397 20.78 -14.13 -21.56
C LYS A 397 21.78 -13.31 -20.74
N LEU A 398 22.80 -13.96 -20.19
CA LEU A 398 23.88 -13.28 -19.48
C LEU A 398 24.57 -12.30 -20.44
N ALA A 399 24.71 -11.04 -20.01
CA ALA A 399 25.24 -9.93 -20.80
C ALA A 399 26.48 -9.34 -20.11
N PRO A 400 27.70 -9.86 -20.42
CA PRO A 400 28.94 -9.43 -19.77
C PRO A 400 29.25 -7.94 -19.94
N SER A 401 28.72 -7.31 -20.98
CA SER A 401 28.85 -5.87 -21.26
C SER A 401 28.33 -4.98 -20.13
N PHE A 402 27.50 -5.52 -19.21
CA PHE A 402 26.93 -4.79 -18.08
C PHE A 402 27.49 -5.26 -16.72
N SER A 403 28.58 -6.02 -16.70
CA SER A 403 29.15 -6.63 -15.48
C SER A 403 29.65 -5.63 -14.41
N ASP A 404 29.82 -4.37 -14.77
CA ASP A 404 30.20 -3.28 -13.87
C ASP A 404 29.03 -2.34 -13.51
N ALA A 405 27.81 -2.75 -13.83
CA ALA A 405 26.61 -2.00 -13.51
C ALA A 405 26.30 -2.06 -12.01
N GLN A 406 26.14 -0.89 -11.40
CA GLN A 406 25.50 -0.77 -10.10
C GLN A 406 23.98 -0.63 -10.25
N THR A 407 23.54 0.14 -11.24
CA THR A 407 22.13 0.26 -11.60
C THR A 407 21.96 0.33 -13.11
N ILE A 408 20.81 -0.15 -13.59
CA ILE A 408 20.43 -0.14 -14.99
C ILE A 408 19.07 0.51 -15.14
N GLU A 409 18.96 1.47 -16.04
CA GLU A 409 17.69 2.12 -16.39
C GLU A 409 17.38 1.81 -17.86
N ALA A 410 16.30 1.08 -18.09
CA ALA A 410 15.78 0.86 -19.44
C ALA A 410 14.91 2.05 -19.86
N GLY A 411 15.02 2.52 -21.10
CA GLY A 411 14.10 3.46 -21.76
C GLY A 411 13.28 2.76 -22.86
N GLN A 412 12.52 3.52 -23.68
CA GLN A 412 11.71 2.93 -24.76
C GLN A 412 12.53 2.17 -25.81
N TYR A 413 13.76 2.59 -26.08
CA TYR A 413 14.69 1.97 -27.06
C TYR A 413 16.16 2.19 -26.67
N CYS A 414 16.45 2.44 -25.40
CA CYS A 414 17.78 2.75 -24.92
C CYS A 414 17.99 2.17 -23.53
N THR A 415 19.24 2.06 -23.12
CA THR A 415 19.60 1.57 -21.79
C THR A 415 20.70 2.46 -21.23
N PHE A 416 20.58 2.81 -19.95
CA PHE A 416 21.58 3.54 -19.20
C PHE A 416 22.14 2.63 -18.11
N VAL A 417 23.44 2.76 -17.87
CA VAL A 417 24.18 2.00 -16.87
C VAL A 417 24.89 3.00 -15.99
N ILE A 418 24.65 2.93 -14.68
CA ILE A 418 25.41 3.67 -13.69
C ILE A 418 26.39 2.70 -13.04
N SER A 419 27.67 3.04 -13.09
CA SER A 419 28.74 2.26 -12.45
C SER A 419 28.92 2.70 -10.99
N THR A 420 29.67 1.93 -10.21
CA THR A 420 29.94 2.21 -8.79
C THR A 420 30.68 3.53 -8.53
N ASP A 421 31.40 4.06 -9.53
CA ASP A 421 32.06 5.37 -9.49
C ASP A 421 31.11 6.55 -9.81
N GLY A 422 29.82 6.26 -10.04
CA GLY A 422 28.81 7.25 -10.43
C GLY A 422 28.88 7.66 -11.91
N SER A 423 29.72 7.02 -12.73
CA SER A 423 29.76 7.27 -14.16
C SER A 423 28.59 6.62 -14.89
N VAL A 424 28.05 7.31 -15.90
CA VAL A 424 26.92 6.83 -16.70
C VAL A 424 27.39 6.45 -18.09
N ARG A 425 26.96 5.28 -18.56
CA ARG A 425 27.06 4.87 -19.96
C ARG A 425 25.67 4.66 -20.55
N ALA A 426 25.52 4.84 -21.86
CA ALA A 426 24.28 4.58 -22.57
C ALA A 426 24.49 3.83 -23.88
N CYS A 427 23.47 3.10 -24.30
CA CYS A 427 23.36 2.45 -25.61
C CYS A 427 21.91 2.50 -26.13
N GLY A 428 21.71 2.11 -27.39
CA GLY A 428 20.40 2.05 -28.01
C GLY A 428 20.12 3.19 -29.00
N LYS A 429 18.86 3.61 -29.10
CA LYS A 429 18.38 4.62 -30.04
C LYS A 429 18.85 6.03 -29.68
N GLY A 430 19.45 6.74 -30.64
CA GLY A 430 19.98 8.09 -30.46
C GLY A 430 19.00 9.24 -30.74
N SER A 431 17.84 8.96 -31.36
CA SER A 431 16.93 10.01 -31.84
C SER A 431 16.56 11.03 -30.76
N TYR A 432 16.56 12.30 -31.15
CA TYR A 432 16.38 13.48 -30.30
C TYR A 432 17.50 13.71 -29.26
N GLY A 433 18.64 13.02 -29.39
CA GLY A 433 19.74 13.14 -28.43
C GLY A 433 19.46 12.50 -27.08
N ARG A 434 18.49 11.57 -27.00
CA ARG A 434 18.07 10.92 -25.74
C ARG A 434 19.20 10.21 -24.98
N LEU A 435 20.27 9.82 -25.68
CA LEU A 435 21.44 9.18 -25.07
C LEU A 435 22.39 10.17 -24.40
N GLY A 436 22.28 11.48 -24.65
CA GLY A 436 23.13 12.48 -24.00
C GLY A 436 24.57 12.51 -24.51
N LEU A 437 24.82 12.01 -25.73
CA LEU A 437 26.17 11.87 -26.31
C LEU A 437 26.53 13.00 -27.29
N GLY A 438 25.67 14.00 -27.46
CA GLY A 438 25.90 15.13 -28.34
C GLY A 438 25.39 14.99 -29.77
N ASP A 439 24.98 13.78 -30.17
CA ASP A 439 24.45 13.50 -31.51
C ASP A 439 23.06 12.85 -31.44
N SER A 440 22.60 12.26 -32.55
CA SER A 440 21.35 11.50 -32.58
C SER A 440 21.53 10.10 -33.15
N ASN A 441 22.75 9.58 -33.10
CA ASN A 441 23.13 8.29 -33.66
C ASN A 441 22.80 7.17 -32.69
N ASN A 442 22.35 6.04 -33.22
CA ASN A 442 22.18 4.83 -32.42
C ASN A 442 23.55 4.30 -31.97
N GLN A 443 23.58 3.69 -30.79
CA GLN A 443 24.81 3.19 -30.18
C GLN A 443 24.67 1.69 -29.93
N SER A 444 25.46 0.91 -30.65
CA SER A 444 25.52 -0.55 -30.51
C SER A 444 26.39 -1.02 -29.35
N THR A 445 27.12 -0.10 -28.72
CA THR A 445 27.97 -0.34 -27.55
C THR A 445 27.68 0.70 -26.47
N LEU A 446 28.00 0.37 -25.22
CA LEU A 446 27.90 1.32 -24.11
C LEU A 446 28.92 2.45 -24.29
N LYS A 447 28.42 3.69 -24.35
CA LYS A 447 29.25 4.89 -24.42
C LYS A 447 29.05 5.77 -23.20
N LYS A 448 30.16 6.25 -22.64
CA LYS A 448 30.16 7.11 -21.44
C LYS A 448 29.59 8.49 -21.77
N LEU A 449 28.69 8.96 -20.93
CA LEU A 449 28.14 10.31 -20.97
C LEU A 449 29.12 11.27 -20.29
N THR A 450 29.17 12.50 -20.81
CA THR A 450 29.89 13.60 -20.19
C THR A 450 28.91 14.54 -19.50
N PHE A 451 29.15 14.77 -18.21
CA PHE A 451 28.49 15.81 -17.42
C PHE A 451 29.52 16.91 -17.18
N GLU A 452 29.21 18.15 -17.54
CA GLU A 452 30.09 19.30 -17.35
C GLU A 452 29.46 20.31 -16.37
N PRO A 453 30.15 20.65 -15.26
CA PRO A 453 31.36 20.01 -14.73
C PRO A 453 31.12 18.53 -14.34
N HIS A 454 32.20 17.77 -14.11
CA HIS A 454 32.06 16.35 -13.76
C HIS A 454 31.21 16.16 -12.49
N ARG A 455 30.22 15.26 -12.57
CA ARG A 455 29.31 14.91 -11.48
C ARG A 455 29.14 13.40 -11.38
N SER A 456 29.10 12.90 -10.15
CA SER A 456 28.73 11.52 -9.85
C SER A 456 27.20 11.40 -9.88
N ILE A 457 26.69 10.53 -10.74
CA ILE A 457 25.26 10.33 -10.91
C ILE A 457 24.78 9.23 -9.96
N LYS A 458 23.74 9.53 -9.20
CA LYS A 458 23.08 8.60 -8.28
C LYS A 458 21.94 7.84 -8.94
N LYS A 459 21.20 8.52 -9.83
CA LYS A 459 20.04 7.93 -10.51
C LYS A 459 19.84 8.53 -11.90
N VAL A 460 19.39 7.70 -12.83
CA VAL A 460 18.94 8.09 -14.17
C VAL A 460 17.50 7.63 -14.33
N SER A 461 16.67 8.44 -14.99
CA SER A 461 15.33 8.04 -15.42
C SER A 461 15.11 8.42 -16.87
N SER A 462 14.71 7.45 -17.69
CA SER A 462 14.46 7.65 -19.11
C SER A 462 12.99 7.46 -19.42
N SER A 463 12.45 8.35 -20.26
CA SER A 463 11.10 8.22 -20.77
C SER A 463 10.88 6.93 -21.57
N LYS A 464 9.66 6.42 -21.48
CA LYS A 464 9.15 5.25 -22.23
C LYS A 464 8.34 5.67 -23.47
N GLY A 465 8.44 6.93 -23.89
CA GLY A 465 7.74 7.48 -25.05
C GLY A 465 8.56 7.47 -26.34
N SER A 466 7.91 7.74 -27.46
CA SER A 466 8.56 7.94 -28.77
C SER A 466 9.50 9.14 -28.76
N ASP A 467 9.10 10.24 -28.11
CA ASP A 467 9.86 11.50 -28.05
C ASP A 467 10.68 11.54 -26.75
N GLY A 468 11.80 10.82 -26.81
CA GLY A 468 12.57 10.44 -25.65
C GLY A 468 13.34 11.60 -25.02
N HIS A 469 13.14 11.78 -23.72
CA HIS A 469 13.99 12.57 -22.83
C HIS A 469 14.47 11.71 -21.64
N THR A 470 15.51 12.20 -20.97
CA THR A 470 16.17 11.53 -19.86
C THR A 470 16.53 12.57 -18.81
N LEU A 471 16.41 12.20 -17.54
CA LEU A 471 16.86 12.98 -16.40
C LEU A 471 17.92 12.20 -15.62
N ALA A 472 18.86 12.92 -15.02
CA ALA A 472 19.81 12.37 -14.06
C ALA A 472 19.83 13.20 -12.77
N PHE A 473 19.99 12.51 -11.66
CA PHE A 473 20.13 13.09 -10.33
C PHE A 473 21.52 12.78 -9.79
N THR A 474 22.26 13.81 -9.38
CA THR A 474 23.62 13.67 -8.84
C THR A 474 23.60 13.34 -7.36
N THR A 475 24.74 12.88 -6.82
CA THR A 475 24.93 12.70 -5.38
C THR A 475 24.86 14.01 -4.59
N GLU A 476 25.10 15.15 -5.24
CA GLU A 476 25.08 16.50 -4.65
C GLU A 476 23.69 17.15 -4.71
N GLY A 477 22.67 16.44 -5.19
CA GLY A 477 21.29 16.96 -5.27
C GLY A 477 20.95 17.69 -6.56
N GLU A 478 21.88 17.76 -7.52
CA GLU A 478 21.64 18.46 -8.79
C GLU A 478 20.86 17.59 -9.78
N VAL A 479 20.07 18.22 -10.65
CA VAL A 479 19.28 17.53 -11.68
C VAL A 479 19.71 17.98 -13.08
N PHE A 480 20.05 17.02 -13.91
CA PHE A 480 20.34 17.21 -15.33
C PHE A 480 19.21 16.65 -16.18
N SER A 481 18.96 17.24 -17.34
CA SER A 481 18.02 16.74 -18.33
C SER A 481 18.55 16.87 -19.75
N TRP A 482 18.18 15.93 -20.60
CA TRP A 482 18.50 15.94 -22.04
C TRP A 482 17.51 15.10 -22.85
N GLY A 483 17.66 15.15 -24.17
CA GLY A 483 16.77 14.54 -25.15
C GLY A 483 15.81 15.56 -25.74
N ASP A 484 14.61 15.09 -26.06
CA ASP A 484 13.61 15.92 -26.72
C ASP A 484 13.08 17.06 -25.82
N GLY A 485 12.91 18.24 -26.41
CA GLY A 485 12.57 19.48 -25.70
C GLY A 485 11.08 19.83 -25.69
N ASP A 486 10.28 19.19 -26.56
CA ASP A 486 8.89 19.62 -26.78
C ASP A 486 8.07 19.64 -25.49
N TYR A 487 7.17 20.62 -25.39
CA TYR A 487 6.34 20.91 -24.23
C TYR A 487 7.12 21.34 -22.97
N GLY A 488 8.40 21.68 -23.09
CA GLY A 488 9.21 22.17 -21.97
C GLY A 488 9.61 21.09 -20.97
N LYS A 489 9.53 19.81 -21.35
CA LYS A 489 9.79 18.65 -20.48
C LYS A 489 11.22 18.54 -19.94
N LEU A 490 12.16 19.32 -20.50
CA LEU A 490 13.53 19.43 -19.98
C LEU A 490 13.67 20.51 -18.89
N GLY A 491 12.63 21.28 -18.59
CA GLY A 491 12.67 22.26 -17.48
C GLY A 491 13.62 23.44 -17.67
N HIS A 492 14.12 23.69 -18.89
CA HIS A 492 15.04 24.80 -19.18
C HIS A 492 14.34 26.12 -19.57
N GLY A 493 13.03 26.24 -19.33
CA GLY A 493 12.24 27.44 -19.67
C GLY A 493 12.01 27.65 -21.17
N ASN A 494 12.26 26.63 -22.00
CA ASN A 494 12.02 26.62 -23.44
C ASN A 494 11.73 25.19 -23.92
N SER A 495 11.44 25.03 -25.22
CA SER A 495 11.16 23.73 -25.86
C SER A 495 12.33 23.17 -26.67
N SER A 496 13.56 23.63 -26.44
CA SER A 496 14.72 23.23 -27.26
C SER A 496 15.29 21.88 -26.84
N THR A 497 15.40 20.95 -27.80
CA THR A 497 16.10 19.67 -27.64
C THR A 497 17.53 19.88 -27.11
N GLN A 498 17.95 19.08 -26.13
CA GLN A 498 19.32 19.09 -25.61
C GLN A 498 19.97 17.75 -25.93
N LYS A 499 21.09 17.75 -26.66
CA LYS A 499 21.80 16.51 -27.02
C LYS A 499 22.87 16.09 -26.00
N TYR A 500 23.20 16.98 -25.08
CA TYR A 500 24.06 16.75 -23.92
C TYR A 500 23.26 16.94 -22.63
N PRO A 501 23.62 16.24 -21.54
CA PRO A 501 23.09 16.53 -20.20
C PRO A 501 23.27 18.01 -19.87
N LYS A 502 22.16 18.69 -19.59
CA LYS A 502 22.17 20.09 -19.19
C LYS A 502 21.58 20.23 -17.79
N LEU A 503 22.29 20.97 -16.94
CA LEU A 503 21.83 21.27 -15.59
C LEU A 503 20.51 22.07 -15.64
N ILE A 504 19.50 21.62 -14.89
CA ILE A 504 18.25 22.36 -14.71
C ILE A 504 18.50 23.48 -13.71
N GLN A 505 18.47 24.74 -14.18
CA GLN A 505 18.61 25.93 -13.36
C GLN A 505 17.23 26.38 -12.84
N GLY A 506 17.17 26.92 -11.61
CA GLY A 506 15.94 27.49 -11.04
C GLY A 506 15.58 26.97 -9.64
N PRO A 507 14.29 26.80 -9.28
CA PRO A 507 13.84 26.56 -7.90
C PRO A 507 14.29 25.23 -7.26
N LEU A 508 15.01 24.39 -8.00
CA LEU A 508 15.59 23.11 -7.60
C LEU A 508 17.10 23.21 -7.30
N GLN A 509 17.74 24.35 -7.54
CA GLN A 509 19.17 24.51 -7.27
C GLN A 509 19.41 24.60 -5.75
N GLY A 510 20.07 23.58 -5.17
CA GLY A 510 20.44 23.55 -3.73
C GLY A 510 19.32 23.16 -2.76
N LYS A 511 18.27 22.47 -3.23
CA LYS A 511 17.23 21.82 -2.41
C LYS A 511 17.35 20.32 -2.51
#